data_AF-A0A8J6XQC3-F1
#
_entry.id   AF-A0A8J6XQC3-F1
#
_cell.length_a   1.000
_cell.length_b   1.000
_cell.length_c   1.000
_cell.angle_alpha   90.00
_cell.angle_beta   90.00
_cell.angle_gamma   90.00
#
_symmetry.space_group_name_H-M   'P 1'
#
loop_
_entity.id
_entity.type
_entity.pdbx_description
1 polymer ?
#
loop_
_entity_poly.entity_id
_entity_poly.type
_entity_poly.pdbx_seq_one_letter_code
_entity_poly.pdbx_strand_id
1 'polypeptide(L)'
;MNVSLTPELEQFVQQKVSSGLYNSASEVVREALRLLREQDILRQHHLEELRREIALGIEQADRGQTKPFDAEDLKIRVMRAVSAQEQGQPTQS
;
A
#
# COMPACT_ATOMS: atom_id res chain seq x y z
N MET A 1 26.40 14.47 -11.35
CA MET A 1 25.22 14.43 -12.21
C MET A 1 24.53 15.78 -12.09
N ASN A 2 24.21 16.44 -13.20
CA ASN A 2 23.43 17.68 -13.19
C ASN A 2 22.00 17.33 -13.60
N VAL A 3 21.01 17.74 -12.82
CA VAL A 3 19.60 17.44 -13.07
C VAL A 3 18.87 18.77 -13.25
N SER A 4 18.28 18.97 -14.42
CA SER A 4 17.45 20.15 -14.69
C SER A 4 16.05 19.89 -14.15
N LEU A 5 15.57 20.82 -13.33
CA LEU A 5 14.21 20.82 -12.81
C LEU A 5 13.33 21.72 -13.67
N THR A 6 12.03 21.48 -13.65
CA THR A 6 11.08 22.47 -14.19
C THR A 6 11.01 23.68 -13.26
N PRO A 7 10.61 24.87 -13.74
CA PRO A 7 10.53 26.07 -12.90
C PRO A 7 9.67 25.87 -11.64
N GLU A 8 8.60 25.08 -11.73
CA GLU A 8 7.71 24.78 -10.60
C GLU A 8 8.42 23.95 -9.53
N LEU A 9 9.23 22.97 -9.93
CA LEU A 9 10.01 22.14 -9.01
C LEU A 9 11.16 22.92 -8.39
N GLU A 10 11.81 23.82 -9.14
CA GLU A 10 12.81 24.74 -8.58
C GLU A 10 12.20 25.64 -7.50
N GLN A 11 11.03 26.24 -7.78
CA GLN A 11 10.32 27.07 -6.82
C GLN A 11 9.95 26.29 -5.56
N PHE A 12 9.45 25.05 -5.71
CA PHE A 12 9.13 24.18 -4.59
C PHE A 12 10.36 23.86 -3.73
N VAL A 13 11.47 23.48 -4.36
CA VAL A 13 12.73 23.20 -3.65
C VAL A 13 13.23 24.44 -2.92
N GLN A 14 13.18 25.61 -3.58
CA GLN A 14 13.58 26.87 -2.96
C GLN A 14 12.72 27.22 -1.74
N GLN A 15 11.40 27.02 -1.82
CA GLN A 15 10.49 27.22 -0.68
C GLN A 15 10.86 26.30 0.49
N LYS A 16 11.14 25.02 0.22
CA LYS A 16 11.53 24.03 1.25
C LYS A 16 12.86 24.36 1.93
N VAL A 17 13.81 24.93 1.21
CA VAL A 17 15.08 25.40 1.80
C VAL A 17 14.84 26.68 2.59
N SER A 18 14.08 27.63 2.05
CA SER A 18 13.79 28.91 2.70
C SER A 18 13.02 28.79 4.02
N SER A 19 12.26 27.72 4.22
CA SER A 19 11.56 27.45 5.47
C SER A 19 12.49 27.01 6.60
N GLY A 20 13.77 26.73 6.31
CA GLY A 20 14.75 26.24 7.26
C GLY A 20 14.65 24.76 7.57
N LEU A 21 13.70 24.02 6.95
CA LEU A 21 13.59 22.56 7.11
C LEU A 21 14.75 21.80 6.47
N TYR A 22 15.39 22.39 5.45
CA TYR A 22 16.48 21.77 4.70
C TYR A 22 17.60 22.78 4.48
N ASN A 23 18.85 22.33 4.53
CA ASN A 23 20.03 23.19 4.39
C ASN A 23 20.39 23.46 2.93
N SER A 24 19.93 22.61 2.00
CA SER A 24 20.27 22.73 0.58
C SER A 24 19.24 22.06 -0.33
N ALA A 25 19.19 22.50 -1.59
CA ALA A 25 18.40 21.85 -2.64
C ALA A 25 18.75 20.36 -2.79
N SER A 26 20.05 20.02 -2.72
CA SER A 26 20.52 18.64 -2.78
C SER A 26 19.97 17.75 -1.66
N GLU A 27 19.68 18.32 -0.50
CA GLU A 27 19.06 17.60 0.61
C GLU A 27 17.59 17.30 0.34
N VAL A 28 16.84 18.29 -0.17
CA VAL A 28 15.44 18.12 -0.59
C VAL A 28 15.32 17.02 -1.66
N VAL A 29 16.21 17.06 -2.67
CA VAL A 29 16.20 16.08 -3.77
C VAL A 29 16.55 14.68 -3.28
N ARG A 30 17.54 14.53 -2.39
CA ARG A 30 17.87 13.21 -1.81
C ARG A 30 16.70 12.63 -1.03
N GLU A 31 16.03 13.45 -0.23
CA GLU A 31 14.88 12.99 0.55
C GLU A 31 13.70 12.62 -0.36
N ALA A 32 13.42 13.42 -1.40
CA ALA A 32 12.41 13.09 -2.38
C ALA A 32 12.69 11.76 -3.10
N LEU A 33 13.95 11.51 -3.49
CA LEU A 33 14.36 10.24 -4.10
C LEU A 33 14.30 9.05 -3.13
N ARG A 34 14.59 9.27 -1.85
CA ARG A 34 14.44 8.25 -0.79
C ARG A 34 12.98 7.83 -0.67
N LEU A 35 12.07 8.80 -0.59
CA LEU A 35 10.62 8.55 -0.53
C LEU A 35 10.09 7.88 -1.79
N LEU A 36 10.54 8.31 -2.98
CA LEU A 36 10.17 7.68 -4.24
C LEU A 36 10.60 6.21 -4.26
N ARG A 37 11.84 5.91 -3.85
CA ARG A 37 12.34 4.53 -3.78
C ARG A 37 11.53 3.69 -2.80
N GLU A 38 11.19 4.23 -1.64
CA GLU A 38 10.37 3.54 -0.63
C GLU A 38 8.99 3.21 -1.18
N GLN A 39 8.34 4.17 -1.86
CA GLN A 39 7.07 3.97 -2.52
C GLN A 39 7.14 2.91 -3.63
N ASP A 40 8.20 2.93 -4.44
CA ASP A 40 8.41 1.94 -5.50
C ASP A 40 8.55 0.52 -4.94
N ILE A 41 9.32 0.35 -3.85
CA ILE A 41 9.46 -0.94 -3.16
C ILE A 41 8.13 -1.44 -2.64
N LEU A 42 7.35 -0.59 -1.95
CA LEU A 42 6.03 -0.95 -1.43
C LEU A 42 5.07 -1.34 -2.55
N ARG A 43 5.09 -0.60 -3.66
CA ARG A 43 4.26 -0.89 -4.83
C ARG A 43 4.62 -2.24 -5.46
N GLN A 44 5.92 -2.53 -5.57
CA GLN A 44 6.41 -3.81 -6.09
C GLN A 44 5.96 -4.97 -5.20
N HIS A 45 6.17 -4.86 -3.89
CA HIS A 45 5.75 -5.89 -2.93
C HIS A 45 4.24 -6.16 -3.00
N HIS A 46 3.42 -5.10 -3.03
CA HIS A 46 1.97 -5.25 -3.13
C HIS A 46 1.54 -5.92 -4.44
N LEU A 47 2.19 -5.59 -5.56
CA LEU A 47 1.92 -6.24 -6.84
C LEU A 47 2.34 -7.71 -6.85
N GLU A 48 3.45 -8.06 -6.23
CA GLU A 48 3.91 -9.45 -6.10
C GLU A 48 2.94 -10.28 -5.24
N GLU A 49 2.51 -9.72 -4.10
CA GLU A 49 1.52 -10.34 -3.24
C GLU A 49 0.19 -10.55 -3.97
N LEU A 50 -0.33 -9.52 -4.65
CA LEU A 50 -1.56 -9.64 -5.42
C LEU A 50 -1.44 -10.69 -6.53
N ARG A 51 -0.32 -10.74 -7.26
CA ARG A 51 -0.07 -11.75 -8.28
C ARG A 51 -0.06 -13.16 -7.70
N ARG A 52 0.52 -13.33 -6.51
CA ARG A 52 0.54 -14.61 -5.80
C ARG A 52 -0.87 -15.06 -5.41
N GLU A 53 -1.66 -14.18 -4.80
CA GLU A 53 -3.03 -14.50 -4.39
C GLU A 53 -3.93 -14.83 -5.59
N ILE A 54 -3.78 -14.08 -6.70
CA ILE A 54 -4.49 -14.39 -7.95
C ILE A 54 -4.07 -15.76 -8.49
N ALA A 55 -2.77 -16.09 -8.50
CA ALA A 55 -2.29 -17.39 -8.98
C ALA A 55 -2.86 -18.54 -8.14
N LEU A 56 -2.89 -18.39 -6.81
CA LEU A 56 -3.52 -19.36 -5.91
C LEU A 56 -5.03 -19.52 -6.21
N GLY A 57 -5.74 -18.41 -6.43
CA GLY A 57 -7.16 -18.43 -6.79
C GLY A 57 -7.43 -19.12 -8.13
N ILE A 58 -6.57 -18.90 -9.13
CA ILE A 58 -6.64 -19.58 -10.43
C ILE A 58 -6.41 -21.08 -10.25
N GLU A 59 -5.39 -21.47 -9.50
CA GLU A 59 -5.07 -22.89 -9.26
C GLU A 59 -6.22 -23.61 -8.52
N GLN A 60 -6.86 -22.93 -7.57
CA GLN A 60 -8.07 -23.43 -6.89
C GLN A 60 -9.24 -23.58 -7.88
N ALA A 61 -9.44 -22.60 -8.77
CA ALA A 61 -10.47 -22.65 -9.80
C ALA A 61 -10.25 -23.79 -10.79
N ASP A 62 -9.02 -24.01 -11.25
CA ASP A 62 -8.65 -25.10 -12.15
C ASP A 62 -8.92 -26.48 -11.52
N ARG A 63 -8.76 -26.59 -10.19
CA ARG A 63 -9.13 -27.79 -9.42
C ARG A 63 -10.63 -27.91 -9.10
N GLY A 64 -11.46 -26.97 -9.55
CA GLY A 64 -12.89 -26.94 -9.24
C GLY A 64 -13.20 -26.58 -7.77
N GLN A 65 -12.25 -26.02 -7.03
CA GLN A 65 -12.43 -25.57 -5.64
C GLN A 65 -13.11 -24.20 -5.56
N THR A 66 -14.12 -24.00 -6.40
CA THR A 66 -14.94 -22.78 -6.44
C THR A 66 -16.38 -23.11 -6.11
N LYS A 67 -17.15 -22.08 -5.77
CA LYS A 67 -18.59 -22.18 -5.54
C LYS A 67 -19.29 -21.07 -6.30
N PRO A 68 -20.56 -21.27 -6.72
CA PRO A 68 -21.37 -20.19 -7.23
C PRO A 68 -21.39 -19.01 -6.27
N PHE A 69 -21.30 -17.80 -6.82
CA PHE A 69 -21.36 -16.59 -6.02
C PHE A 69 -22.80 -16.33 -5.56
N ASP A 70 -22.99 -16.25 -4.26
CA ASP A 70 -24.24 -15.87 -3.61
C ASP A 70 -23.93 -14.78 -2.56
N ALA A 71 -24.47 -13.59 -2.80
CA ALA A 71 -24.23 -12.43 -1.97
C ALA A 71 -24.90 -12.54 -0.59
N GLU A 72 -26.06 -13.19 -0.49
CA GLU A 72 -26.79 -13.33 0.78
C GLU A 72 -26.11 -14.37 1.68
N ASP A 73 -25.72 -15.51 1.11
CA ASP A 73 -24.90 -16.51 1.82
C ASP A 73 -23.55 -15.93 2.27
N LEU A 74 -22.90 -15.14 1.41
CA LEU A 74 -21.65 -14.46 1.76
C LEU A 74 -21.86 -13.48 2.93
N LYS A 75 -22.89 -12.63 2.87
CA LYS A 75 -23.22 -11.67 3.92
C LYS A 75 -23.50 -12.38 5.25
N ILE A 76 -24.30 -13.44 5.25
CA ILE A 76 -24.61 -14.23 6.44
C ILE A 76 -23.34 -14.84 7.05
N ARG A 77 -22.43 -15.38 6.22
CA ARG A 77 -21.14 -15.91 6.71
C ARG A 77 -20.25 -14.85 7.32
N VAL A 78 -20.13 -13.68 6.67
CA VAL A 78 -19.32 -12.57 7.16
C VAL A 78 -19.87 -12.06 8.49
N MET A 79 -21.19 -11.83 8.58
CA MET A 79 -21.83 -11.39 9.82
C MET A 79 -21.62 -12.39 10.97
N ARG A 80 -21.74 -13.70 10.70
CA ARG A 80 -21.42 -14.73 11.70
C ARG A 80 -19.96 -14.68 12.15
N ALA A 81 -19.01 -14.57 11.23
CA ALA A 81 -17.58 -14.52 11.56
C ALA A 81 -17.22 -13.29 12.41
N VAL A 82 -17.78 -12.12 12.08
CA VAL A 82 -17.59 -10.88 12.86
C VAL A 82 -18.15 -11.03 14.28
N SER A 83 -19.38 -11.51 14.41
CA SER A 83 -20.01 -11.71 15.74
C SER A 83 -19.28 -12.74 16.62
N ALA A 84 -18.61 -13.72 16.02
CA ALA A 84 -17.81 -14.72 16.74
C ALA A 84 -16.45 -14.17 17.22
N GLN A 85 -15.86 -13.21 16.50
CA GLN A 85 -14.63 -12.53 16.95
C GLN A 85 -14.88 -11.59 18.14
N GLU A 86 -16.06 -10.96 18.21
CA GLU A 86 -16.44 -10.07 19.31
C GLU A 86 -16.68 -10.80 20.64
N GLN A 87 -17.00 -12.10 20.61
CA GLN A 87 -17.27 -12.90 21.82
C GLN A 87 -16.03 -13.60 22.39
N GLY A 88 -14.86 -13.43 21.77
CA GLY A 88 -13.61 -14.14 22.11
C GLY A 88 -12.55 -13.33 22.86
N GLN A 89 -12.79 -12.07 23.26
CA GLN A 89 -11.85 -11.29 24.08
C GLN A 89 -12.26 -11.33 25.56
N PRO A 90 -11.63 -12.18 26.42
CA PRO A 90 -11.72 -11.97 27.86
C PRO A 90 -10.93 -10.70 28.21
N THR A 91 -11.63 -9.75 28.81
CA THR A 91 -11.06 -8.67 29.62
C THR A 91 -10.05 -9.29 30.60
N GLN A 92 -8.77 -8.98 30.44
CA GLN A 92 -7.79 -9.20 31.50
C GLN A 92 -7.35 -7.83 32.04
N SER A 93 -7.72 -7.64 33.32
CA SER A 93 -7.26 -6.61 34.25
C SER A 93 -5.81 -6.82 34.67
#